data_AF-A0A958HQ79-F1
#
_entry.id   AF-A0A958HQ79-F1
#
_cell.length_a   1.000
_cell.length_b   1.000
_cell.length_c   1.000
_cell.angle_alpha   90.00
_cell.angle_beta   90.00
_cell.angle_gamma   90.00
#
_symmetry.space_group_name_H-M   'P 1'
#
loop_
_entity.id
_entity.type
_entity.pdbx_description
1 polymer ?
#
loop_
_entity_poly.entity_id
_entity_poly.type
_entity_poly.pdbx_seq_one_letter_code
_entity_poly.pdbx_strand_id
1 'polypeptide(L)' 'GRWQLAFRGSVVLPISALLIFPWTTLVYVFIAAPGRLSDQHWIWLGVALLLDLLMYDRGLWGSSTMEEPG' A
#
# COMPACT_ATOMS: atom_id res chain seq x y z
N GLY A 1 4.73 20.19 4.35
CA GLY A 1 5.22 19.01 3.62
C GLY A 1 4.06 18.12 3.21
N ARG A 2 4.24 17.25 2.19
CA ARG A 2 3.17 16.38 1.63
C ARG A 2 2.50 15.50 2.71
N TRP A 3 3.30 14.94 3.61
CA TRP A 3 2.85 14.13 4.74
C TRP A 3 1.96 14.89 5.74
N GLN A 4 2.31 16.14 6.07
CA GLN A 4 1.52 17.00 6.96
C GLN A 4 0.11 17.23 6.40
N LEU A 5 0.00 17.42 5.09
CA LEU A 5 -1.28 17.68 4.42
C LEU A 5 -2.10 16.40 4.24
N ALA A 6 -1.45 15.30 3.88
CA ALA A 6 -2.09 13.99 3.73
C ALA A 6 -2.67 13.48 5.07
N PHE A 7 -1.94 13.64 6.17
CA PHE A 7 -2.32 13.09 7.49
C PHE A 7 -2.76 14.15 8.49
N ARG A 8 -3.02 15.38 8.05
CA ARG A 8 -3.47 16.50 8.90
C ARG A 8 -2.58 16.71 10.14
N GLY A 9 -1.27 16.50 9.99
CA GLY A 9 -0.28 16.60 11.07
C GLY A 9 -0.20 15.39 12.02
N SER A 10 -0.95 14.30 11.78
CA SER A 10 -0.82 13.05 12.54
C SER A 10 0.46 12.30 12.18
N VAL A 11 1.21 11.85 13.19
CA VAL A 11 2.44 11.06 13.04
C VAL A 11 2.16 9.55 13.18
N VAL A 12 1.17 9.17 13.97
CA VAL A 12 0.86 7.74 14.22
C VAL A 12 0.23 7.10 12.99
N LEU A 13 -0.73 7.79 12.36
CA LEU A 13 -1.45 7.29 11.19
C LEU A 13 -0.53 6.95 10.00
N PRO A 14 0.41 7.82 9.56
CA PRO A 14 1.30 7.48 8.45
C PRO A 14 2.19 6.28 8.77
N ILE A 15 2.66 6.13 10.00
CA ILE A 15 3.50 4.99 10.40
C ILE A 15 2.69 3.70 10.35
N SER A 16 1.49 3.67 10.93
CA SER A 16 0.63 2.48 10.88
C SER A 16 0.23 2.13 9.45
N ALA A 17 -0.07 3.14 8.61
CA ALA A 17 -0.46 2.92 7.23
C ALA A 17 0.71 2.37 6.41
N LEU A 18 1.94 2.85 6.62
CA LEU A 18 3.12 2.36 5.90
C LEU A 18 3.46 0.89 6.24
N LEU A 19 3.19 0.45 7.46
CA LEU A 19 3.44 -0.92 7.91
C LEU A 19 2.46 -1.94 7.30
N ILE A 20 1.22 -1.52 7.03
CA ILE A 20 0.15 -2.39 6.54
C ILE A 20 -0.01 -2.24 5.01
N PHE A 21 0.10 -1.02 4.49
CA PHE A 21 -0.13 -0.72 3.08
C PHE A 21 0.95 0.25 2.58
N PRO A 22 2.21 -0.20 2.44
CA PRO A 22 3.33 0.67 2.08
C PRO A 22 3.09 1.40 0.76
N TRP A 23 2.61 0.71 -0.28
CA TRP A 23 2.40 1.31 -1.59
C TRP A 23 1.20 2.25 -1.60
N THR A 24 0.09 1.84 -1.01
CA THR A 24 -1.11 2.69 -0.87
C THR A 24 -0.78 3.98 -0.12
N THR A 25 0.02 3.89 0.94
CA THR A 25 0.43 5.05 1.74
C THR A 25 1.27 6.04 0.94
N LEU A 26 2.25 5.57 0.15
CA LEU A 26 3.08 6.43 -0.69
C LEU A 26 2.25 7.14 -1.78
N VAL A 27 1.36 6.40 -2.45
CA VAL A 27 0.47 6.96 -3.48
C VAL A 27 -0.50 7.98 -2.86
N TYR A 28 -1.06 7.67 -1.70
CA TYR A 28 -1.92 8.60 -0.96
C TYR A 28 -1.20 9.92 -0.63
N VAL A 29 0.04 9.87 -0.14
CA VAL A 29 0.83 11.09 0.17
C VAL A 29 1.15 11.89 -1.08
N PHE A 30 1.45 11.22 -2.18
CA PHE A 30 1.72 11.88 -3.45
C PHE A 30 0.48 12.63 -3.95
N ILE A 31 -0.70 12.00 -3.86
CA ILE A 31 -1.95 12.50 -4.41
C ILE A 31 -2.70 13.47 -3.47
N ALA A 32 -2.63 13.27 -2.15
CA ALA A 32 -3.34 14.11 -1.18
C ALA A 32 -2.70 15.51 -1.05
N ALA A 33 -1.43 15.66 -1.42
CA ALA A 33 -0.70 16.92 -1.36
C ALA A 33 -1.27 18.08 -2.24
N PRO A 34 -1.85 17.83 -3.43
CA PRO A 34 -2.55 18.88 -4.18
C PRO A 34 -3.96 19.24 -3.67
N GLY A 35 -4.42 18.69 -2.54
CA GLY A 35 -5.64 19.16 -1.86
C GLY A 35 -6.97 18.76 -2.51
N ARG A 36 -6.97 18.05 -3.64
CA ARG A 36 -8.19 17.54 -4.26
C ARG A 36 -7.98 16.15 -4.86
N LEU A 37 -8.72 15.17 -4.33
CA LEU A 37 -8.86 13.86 -4.97
C LEU A 37 -9.76 14.03 -6.20
N SER A 38 -9.29 13.61 -7.37
CA SER A 38 -10.05 13.51 -8.61
C SER A 38 -10.44 12.06 -8.85
N ASP A 39 -11.37 11.80 -9.75
CA ASP A 39 -11.81 10.43 -10.07
C ASP A 39 -10.65 9.56 -10.58
N GLN A 40 -9.71 10.16 -11.31
CA GLN A 40 -8.50 9.50 -11.79
C GLN A 40 -7.57 9.03 -10.65
N HIS A 41 -7.59 9.72 -9.51
CA HIS A 41 -6.76 9.36 -8.36
C HIS A 41 -7.18 8.04 -7.70
N TRP A 42 -8.46 7.68 -7.79
CA TRP A 42 -8.96 6.41 -7.26
C TRP A 42 -8.42 5.20 -8.01
N ILE A 43 -8.16 5.33 -9.31
CA ILE A 43 -7.55 4.27 -10.12
C ILE A 43 -6.15 3.95 -9.57
N TRP A 44 -5.34 4.98 -9.32
CA TRP A 44 -3.99 4.80 -8.79
C TRP A 44 -3.99 4.27 -7.35
N LEU A 45 -4.93 4.68 -6.51
CA LEU A 45 -5.11 4.12 -5.18
C LEU A 45 -5.51 2.63 -5.23
N GLY A 46 -6.40 2.26 -6.17
CA GLY A 46 -6.78 0.88 -6.40
C GLY A 46 -5.60 0.00 -6.84
N VAL A 47 -4.77 0.50 -7.76
CA VAL A 47 -3.54 -0.20 -8.18
C VAL A 47 -2.57 -0.37 -7.02
N ALA A 48 -2.37 0.66 -6.21
CA ALA A 48 -1.50 0.61 -5.04
C ALA A 48 -1.98 -0.42 -4.01
N LEU A 49 -3.29 -0.49 -3.77
CA LEU A 49 -3.90 -1.48 -2.89
C LEU A 49 -3.71 -2.91 -3.43
N LEU A 50 -3.91 -3.12 -4.73
CA LEU A 50 -3.68 -4.42 -5.36
C LEU A 50 -2.20 -4.84 -5.25
N LEU A 51 -1.26 -3.90 -5.38
CA LEU A 51 0.17 -4.17 -5.19
C LEU A 51 0.46 -4.60 -3.75
N ASP A 52 -0.08 -3.90 -2.75
CA ASP A 52 0.07 -4.29 -1.34
C ASP A 52 -0.47 -5.72 -1.11
N LEU A 53 -1.65 -6.05 -1.65
CA LEU A 53 -2.24 -7.39 -1.56
C LEU A 53 -1.39 -8.47 -2.26
N LEU A 54 -0.85 -8.18 -3.45
CA LEU A 54 0.02 -9.11 -4.18
C LEU A 54 1.31 -9.42 -3.39
N MET A 55 1.83 -8.46 -2.62
CA MET A 55 2.99 -8.69 -1.79
C MET A 55 2.69 -9.65 -0.62
N TYR A 56 1.46 -9.63 -0.11
CA TYR A 56 1.02 -10.62 0.88
C TYR A 56 0.85 -12.02 0.29
N ASP A 57 0.32 -12.11 -0.94
CA ASP A 57 0.07 -13.40 -1.61
C ASP A 57 1.36 -14.18 -1.93
N ARG A 58 2.45 -13.47 -2.28
CA ARG A 58 3.77 -14.09 -2.54
C ARG A 58 4.46 -14.66 -1.31
N GLY A 59 3.88 -14.53 -0.11
CA GLY A 59 4.47 -14.95 1.15
C GLY A 59 4.04 -16.30 1.72
N LEU A 60 3.05 -17.00 1.14
CA LEU A 60 2.43 -18.16 1.83
C LEU A 60 2.19 -19.44 1.02
N TRP A 61 2.68 -19.55 -0.22
CA TRP A 61 2.58 -20.78 -1.02
C TRP A 61 3.94 -21.27 -1.51
N GLY A 62 4.87 -21.43 -0.57
CA GLY A 62 5.94 -22.42 -0.72
C GLY A 62 5.33 -23.80 -0.53
N SER A 63 4.65 -24.35 -1.53
CA SER A 63 4.37 -25.78 -1.54
C SER A 63 5.70 -26.49 -1.78
N SER A 64 6.38 -26.87 -0.71
CA SER A 64 7.32 -27.99 -0.77
C SER A 64 6.48 -29.22 -1.06
N THR A 65 6.19 -29.47 -2.34
CA THR A 65 5.88 -30.82 -2.78
C THR A 65 7.12 -31.63 -2.41
N MET A 66 7.05 -32.32 -1.26
CA MET A 66 7.99 -33.38 -0.94
C MET A 66 7.73 -34.47 -1.98
N GLU A 67 8.54 -34.49 -3.04
CA GLU A 67 8.67 -35.67 -3.87
C GLU A 67 9.34 -36.73 -2.97
N GLU A 68 8.59 -37.76 -2.56
CA GLU A 68 9.21 -38.94 -1.95
C GLU A 68 10.14 -39.59 -3.00
N PRO A 69 11.40 -39.91 -2.64
CA PRO A 69 12.29 -40.63 -3.54
C PRO A 69 11.88 -42.11 -3.60
N GLY A 70 11.38 -42.53 -4.77
CA GLY A 70 11.22 -43.94 -5.16
C GLY A 70 12.37 -44.44 -6.02
#